data_AF-A0A2K3NIJ5-F1
#
_entry.id   AF-A0A2K3NIJ5-F1
#
_cell.length_a   1.000
_cell.length_b   1.000
_cell.length_c   1.000
_cell.angle_alpha   90.00
_cell.angle_beta   90.00
_cell.angle_gamma   90.00
#
_symmetry.space_group_name_H-M   'P 1'
#
loop_
_entity.id
_entity.type
_entity.pdbx_description
1 polymer ?
#
loop_
_entity_poly.entity_id
_entity_poly.type
_entity_poly.pdbx_seq_one_letter_code
_entity_poly.pdbx_strand_id
1 'polypeptide(L)'
;MHGGLSPDLNSLDQIRNLQRPTDVPDTGLLCDLLWSDPSKEVQGWGMNDRGVSYTFGADKVSEFLQKHDLDLICRAHQVVEDGYEFFANRQLVTIFSAPNYCGEFDNAGAMMSVDETLMCSFQILKPADKKPKLNFGSTTTAKPGNSPAGVKVGR
;
A
#
# COMPACT_ATOMS: atom_id res chain seq x y z
N MET A 1 -12.40 -0.10 -6.57
CA MET A 1 -11.47 0.07 -7.73
C MET A 1 -10.02 -0.02 -7.23
N HIS A 2 -8.99 -0.06 -8.09
CA HIS A 2 -7.60 -0.09 -7.59
C HIS A 2 -7.08 1.30 -7.24
N GLY A 3 -7.03 2.19 -8.22
CA GLY A 3 -6.67 3.60 -8.10
C GLY A 3 -7.75 4.38 -7.37
N GLY A 4 -8.41 5.28 -8.08
CA GLY A 4 -9.49 6.08 -7.52
C GLY A 4 -10.31 6.72 -8.63
N LEU A 5 -10.87 7.88 -8.36
CA LEU A 5 -11.77 8.56 -9.28
C LEU A 5 -11.04 9.12 -10.50
N SER A 6 -11.79 9.36 -11.58
CA SER A 6 -11.29 10.03 -12.78
C SER A 6 -12.11 11.30 -13.04
N PRO A 7 -11.50 12.41 -13.49
CA PRO A 7 -12.24 13.57 -14.00
C PRO A 7 -13.10 13.22 -15.23
N ASP A 8 -12.76 12.14 -15.94
CA ASP A 8 -13.50 11.67 -17.11
C ASP A 8 -14.67 10.74 -16.73
N LEU A 9 -14.76 10.31 -15.46
CA LEU A 9 -15.82 9.40 -15.00
C LEU A 9 -17.09 10.17 -14.65
N ASN A 10 -18.00 10.22 -15.61
CA ASN A 10 -19.30 10.87 -15.50
C ASN A 10 -20.47 9.88 -15.33
N SER A 11 -20.33 8.67 -15.85
CA SER A 11 -21.29 7.57 -15.73
C SER A 11 -20.55 6.24 -15.53
N LEU A 12 -21.11 5.37 -14.70
CA LEU A 12 -20.61 4.00 -14.53
C LEU A 12 -20.66 3.19 -15.84
N ASP A 13 -21.50 3.57 -16.81
CA ASP A 13 -21.52 2.95 -18.13
C ASP A 13 -20.22 3.15 -18.91
N GLN A 14 -19.47 4.23 -18.64
CA GLN A 14 -18.16 4.43 -19.27
C GLN A 14 -17.20 3.31 -18.87
N ILE A 15 -17.27 2.83 -17.62
CA ILE A 15 -16.47 1.68 -17.15
C ILE A 15 -16.97 0.39 -17.80
N ARG A 16 -18.30 0.18 -17.86
CA ARG A 16 -18.92 -1.02 -18.47
C ARG A 16 -18.57 -1.17 -19.95
N ASN A 17 -18.39 -0.05 -20.65
CA ASN A 17 -18.14 0.01 -22.10
C ASN A 17 -16.66 -0.01 -22.48
N LEU A 18 -15.73 -0.05 -21.51
CA LEU A 18 -14.30 -0.23 -21.79
C LEU A 18 -14.09 -1.54 -22.56
N GLN A 19 -13.56 -1.43 -23.78
CA GLN A 19 -13.31 -2.57 -24.64
C GLN A 19 -12.19 -3.44 -24.05
N ARG A 20 -12.37 -4.76 -24.13
CA ARG A 20 -11.41 -5.75 -23.64
C ARG A 20 -11.13 -6.79 -24.75
N PRO A 21 -9.88 -7.25 -24.91
CA PRO A 21 -8.68 -6.86 -24.15
C PRO A 21 -8.20 -5.44 -24.50
N THR A 22 -7.54 -4.78 -23.55
CA THR A 22 -6.89 -3.49 -23.74
C THR A 22 -5.68 -3.38 -22.82
N ASP A 23 -4.64 -2.69 -23.28
CA ASP A 23 -3.56 -2.24 -22.40
C ASP A 23 -4.02 -1.03 -21.58
N VAL A 24 -3.28 -0.72 -20.52
CA VAL A 24 -3.50 0.49 -19.73
C VAL A 24 -2.89 1.67 -20.49
N PRO A 25 -3.69 2.68 -20.90
CA PRO A 25 -3.17 3.87 -21.57
C PRO A 25 -2.39 4.76 -20.59
N ASP A 26 -1.57 5.66 -21.11
CA ASP A 26 -0.81 6.62 -20.29
C ASP A 26 -1.73 7.66 -19.60
N THR A 27 -2.91 7.94 -20.17
CA THR A 27 -3.86 8.93 -19.67
C THR A 27 -5.32 8.50 -19.88
N GLY A 28 -6.24 9.24 -19.26
CA GLY A 28 -7.68 9.07 -19.41
C GLY A 28 -8.28 8.04 -18.45
N LEU A 29 -9.58 7.79 -18.61
CA LEU A 29 -10.39 7.02 -17.66
C LEU A 29 -9.73 5.74 -17.13
N LEU A 30 -9.28 4.82 -17.99
CA LEU A 30 -8.70 3.55 -17.51
C LEU A 30 -7.40 3.76 -16.72
N CYS A 31 -6.56 4.71 -17.12
CA CYS A 31 -5.37 5.09 -16.37
C CYS A 31 -5.77 5.59 -14.97
N ASP A 32 -6.72 6.50 -14.90
CA ASP A 32 -7.13 7.14 -13.64
C ASP A 32 -7.78 6.17 -12.64
N LEU A 33 -8.59 5.23 -13.13
CA LEU A 33 -9.20 4.18 -12.30
C LEU A 33 -8.14 3.28 -11.61
N LEU A 34 -6.91 3.27 -12.13
CA LEU A 34 -5.79 2.47 -11.65
C LEU A 34 -4.74 3.30 -10.89
N TRP A 35 -4.57 4.58 -11.21
CA TRP A 35 -3.42 5.38 -10.77
C TRP A 35 -3.74 6.64 -9.95
N SER A 36 -5.00 7.06 -9.86
CA SER A 36 -5.35 8.22 -9.06
C SER A 36 -5.35 7.93 -7.55
N ASP A 37 -5.13 8.99 -6.76
CA ASP A 37 -5.04 8.91 -5.29
C ASP A 37 -5.89 9.98 -4.57
N PRO A 38 -6.53 9.66 -3.44
CA PRO A 38 -7.12 10.67 -2.58
C PRO A 38 -6.03 11.54 -1.94
N SER A 39 -6.29 12.85 -1.78
CA SER A 39 -5.40 13.78 -1.08
C SER A 39 -6.16 14.71 -0.13
N LYS A 40 -5.62 14.89 1.08
CA LYS A 40 -6.14 15.84 2.08
C LYS A 40 -5.78 17.30 1.76
N GLU A 41 -4.78 17.50 0.89
CA GLU A 41 -4.21 18.81 0.58
C GLU A 41 -4.87 19.48 -0.63
N VAL A 42 -5.72 18.74 -1.35
CA VAL A 42 -6.36 19.20 -2.58
C VAL A 42 -7.86 19.35 -2.36
N GLN A 43 -8.42 20.44 -2.87
CA GLN A 43 -9.84 20.59 -3.12
C GLN A 43 -10.09 20.45 -4.62
N GLY A 44 -10.96 19.54 -5.02
CA GLY A 44 -11.17 19.19 -6.42
C GLY A 44 -10.13 18.20 -6.95
N TRP A 45 -9.52 18.52 -8.09
CA TRP A 45 -8.50 17.69 -8.75
C TRP A 45 -7.13 18.35 -8.66
N GLY A 46 -6.09 17.55 -8.43
CA GLY A 46 -4.69 17.97 -8.42
C GLY A 46 -3.84 17.06 -9.29
N MET A 47 -2.61 17.49 -9.60
CA MET A 47 -1.63 16.61 -10.24
C MET A 47 -1.15 15.56 -9.23
N ASN A 48 -0.83 14.36 -9.70
CA ASN A 48 -0.27 13.31 -8.85
C ASN A 48 1.25 13.34 -8.89
N ASP A 49 1.89 13.42 -7.73
CA ASP A 49 3.35 13.41 -7.58
C ASP A 49 4.00 12.10 -8.02
N ARG A 50 3.20 11.04 -8.24
CA ARG A 50 3.64 9.80 -8.90
C ARG A 50 3.99 9.99 -10.37
N GLY A 51 3.68 11.14 -10.96
CA GLY A 51 3.89 11.44 -12.38
C GLY A 51 2.87 10.81 -13.32
N VAL A 52 1.77 10.26 -12.79
CA VAL A 52 0.70 9.63 -13.56
C VAL A 52 -0.67 9.92 -12.92
N SER A 53 -1.66 10.21 -13.76
CA SER A 53 -3.03 10.54 -13.32
C SER A 53 -3.11 11.73 -12.36
N TYR A 54 -4.13 11.76 -11.51
CA TYR A 54 -4.55 12.88 -10.68
C TYR A 54 -4.64 12.51 -9.20
N THR A 55 -4.56 13.53 -8.34
CA THR A 55 -5.06 13.46 -6.98
C THR A 55 -6.48 14.03 -6.90
N PHE A 56 -7.29 13.58 -5.94
CA PHE A 56 -8.64 14.10 -5.75
C PHE A 56 -8.98 14.35 -4.28
N GLY A 57 -9.71 15.44 -4.02
CA GLY A 57 -10.12 15.88 -2.70
C GLY A 57 -11.33 15.13 -2.15
N ALA A 58 -11.62 15.37 -0.86
CA ALA A 58 -12.80 14.81 -0.19
C ALA A 58 -14.11 15.28 -0.84
N ASP A 59 -14.14 16.49 -1.41
CA ASP A 59 -15.28 17.02 -2.14
C ASP A 59 -15.63 16.16 -3.36
N LYS A 60 -14.62 15.65 -4.08
CA LYS A 60 -14.84 14.77 -5.24
C LYS A 60 -15.34 13.39 -4.85
N VAL A 61 -14.93 12.88 -3.69
CA VAL A 61 -15.50 11.65 -3.12
C VAL A 61 -16.98 11.83 -2.83
N SER A 62 -17.35 12.88 -2.09
CA SER A 62 -18.74 13.14 -1.73
C SER A 62 -19.63 13.40 -2.96
N GLU A 63 -19.14 14.18 -3.93
CA GLU A 63 -19.84 14.45 -5.19
C GLU A 63 -20.12 13.16 -5.98
N PHE A 64 -19.09 12.31 -6.13
CA PHE A 64 -19.22 11.05 -6.86
C PHE A 64 -20.25 10.12 -6.21
N LEU A 65 -20.14 9.93 -4.89
CA LEU A 65 -21.02 9.04 -4.15
C LEU A 65 -22.48 9.52 -4.17
N GLN A 66 -22.70 10.82 -3.99
CA GLN A 66 -24.04 11.41 -4.07
C GLN A 66 -24.64 11.26 -5.47
N LYS A 67 -23.85 11.52 -6.51
CA LYS A 67 -24.30 11.43 -7.91
C LYS A 67 -24.71 10.01 -8.30
N HIS A 68 -24.06 9.00 -7.73
CA HIS A 68 -24.24 7.61 -8.11
C HIS A 68 -25.03 6.77 -7.08
N ASP A 69 -25.56 7.40 -6.03
CA ASP A 69 -26.30 6.76 -4.95
C ASP A 69 -25.52 5.60 -4.31
N LEU A 70 -24.30 5.92 -3.87
CA LEU A 70 -23.36 4.98 -3.25
C LEU A 70 -22.91 5.49 -1.89
N ASP A 71 -22.54 4.58 -1.00
CA ASP A 71 -22.11 4.92 0.38
C ASP A 71 -20.59 4.99 0.55
N LEU A 72 -19.84 4.16 -0.18
CA LEU A 72 -18.42 3.92 0.08
C LEU A 72 -17.61 3.66 -1.20
N ILE A 73 -16.47 4.32 -1.33
CA ILE A 73 -15.40 3.94 -2.25
C ILE A 73 -14.41 3.03 -1.52
N CYS A 74 -14.28 1.78 -1.95
CA CYS A 74 -13.21 0.89 -1.51
C CYS A 74 -12.09 0.81 -2.56
N ARG A 75 -10.84 1.06 -2.14
CA ARG A 75 -9.69 1.18 -3.05
C ARG A 75 -8.35 0.65 -2.53
N ALA A 76 -7.43 0.48 -3.50
CA ALA A 76 -6.06 -0.05 -3.49
C ALA A 76 -4.84 0.86 -3.16
N HIS A 77 -3.74 0.51 -3.83
CA HIS A 77 -2.63 1.35 -4.32
C HIS A 77 -1.69 2.05 -3.33
N GLN A 78 -2.20 2.67 -2.27
CA GLN A 78 -1.39 3.37 -1.28
C GLN A 78 -1.08 2.44 -0.10
N VAL A 79 0.19 2.33 0.26
CA VAL A 79 0.62 1.69 1.51
C VAL A 79 0.13 2.56 2.67
N VAL A 80 -0.56 1.95 3.62
CA VAL A 80 -1.08 2.62 4.82
C VAL A 80 -0.69 1.82 6.06
N GLU A 81 -0.41 2.50 7.17
CA GLU A 81 0.23 1.94 8.37
C GLU A 81 -0.47 0.68 8.90
N ASP A 82 -1.78 0.76 9.15
CA ASP A 82 -2.56 -0.36 9.69
C ASP A 82 -3.12 -1.30 8.61
N GLY A 83 -2.70 -1.14 7.35
CA GLY A 83 -3.26 -1.89 6.21
C GLY A 83 -4.65 -1.42 5.77
N TYR A 84 -5.31 -0.52 6.51
CA TYR A 84 -6.46 0.23 6.03
C TYR A 84 -6.44 1.68 6.53
N GLU A 85 -7.04 2.60 5.77
CA GLU A 85 -7.22 3.99 6.19
C GLU A 85 -8.53 4.55 5.63
N PHE A 86 -9.31 5.25 6.47
CA PHE A 86 -10.49 5.99 6.03
C PHE A 86 -10.14 7.43 5.60
N PHE A 87 -10.86 7.91 4.59
CA PHE A 87 -10.79 9.26 4.06
C PHE A 87 -12.20 9.83 3.85
N ALA A 88 -12.31 11.15 3.68
CA ALA A 88 -13.56 11.88 3.38
C ALA A 88 -14.73 11.46 4.29
N ASN A 89 -14.60 11.65 5.61
CA ASN A 89 -15.63 11.26 6.59
C ASN A 89 -16.06 9.79 6.49
N ARG A 90 -15.09 8.89 6.23
CA ARG A 90 -15.28 7.43 6.07
C ARG A 90 -16.05 7.04 4.80
N GLN A 91 -16.21 7.96 3.85
CA GLN A 91 -16.81 7.69 2.55
C GLN A 91 -15.83 7.05 1.55
N LEU A 92 -14.53 7.04 1.86
CA LEU A 92 -13.53 6.28 1.13
C LEU A 92 -12.68 5.46 2.11
N VAL A 93 -12.35 4.24 1.74
CA VAL A 93 -11.40 3.39 2.45
C VAL A 93 -10.31 2.88 1.51
N THR A 94 -9.06 3.08 1.92
CA THR A 94 -7.88 2.44 1.32
C THR A 94 -7.62 1.13 2.05
N ILE A 95 -7.42 0.03 1.30
CA ILE A 95 -7.03 -1.28 1.82
C ILE A 95 -5.69 -1.65 1.19
N PHE A 96 -4.73 -2.07 2.02
CA PHE A 96 -3.44 -2.57 1.61
C PHE A 96 -3.16 -3.89 2.30
N SER A 97 -2.92 -4.96 1.54
CA SER A 97 -2.90 -6.33 2.10
C SER A 97 -1.51 -6.97 2.14
N ALA A 98 -0.45 -6.24 1.76
CA ALA A 98 0.93 -6.72 1.84
C ALA A 98 1.62 -6.16 3.09
N PRO A 99 1.70 -6.92 4.20
CA PRO A 99 2.41 -6.47 5.39
C PRO A 99 3.91 -6.39 5.13
N ASN A 100 4.57 -5.45 5.80
CA ASN A 100 5.99 -5.17 5.64
C ASN A 100 6.36 -4.94 4.17
N TYR A 101 5.65 -4.04 3.50
CA TYR A 101 5.78 -3.84 2.06
C TYR A 101 7.23 -3.58 1.66
N CYS A 102 7.69 -4.25 0.60
CA CYS A 102 9.09 -4.25 0.14
C CYS A 102 10.16 -4.60 1.20
N GLY A 103 9.79 -5.01 2.41
CA GLY A 103 10.73 -5.17 3.53
C GLY A 103 11.24 -3.87 4.15
N GLU A 104 10.68 -2.73 3.72
CA GLU A 104 11.12 -1.38 4.10
C GLU A 104 10.07 -0.64 4.92
N PHE A 105 8.79 -0.92 4.67
CA PHE A 105 7.67 -0.39 5.43
C PHE A 105 7.37 -1.31 6.60
N ASP A 106 6.99 -0.79 7.77
CA ASP A 106 6.53 -1.61 8.91
C ASP A 106 5.00 -1.73 8.95
N ASN A 107 4.35 -1.56 7.80
CA ASN A 107 2.90 -1.55 7.70
C ASN A 107 2.29 -2.93 7.94
N ALA A 108 1.09 -2.97 8.51
CA ALA A 108 0.25 -4.15 8.49
C ALA A 108 -0.41 -4.33 7.11
N GLY A 109 -0.90 -5.54 6.85
CA GLY A 109 -1.87 -5.82 5.82
C GLY A 109 -3.29 -5.84 6.41
N ALA A 110 -4.30 -5.45 5.64
CA ALA A 110 -5.70 -5.62 6.05
C ALA A 110 -6.53 -6.35 4.99
N MET A 111 -7.62 -6.94 5.46
CA MET A 111 -8.74 -7.44 4.64
C MET A 111 -10.04 -6.83 5.17
N MET A 112 -10.87 -6.30 4.28
CA MET A 112 -12.20 -5.82 4.61
C MET A 112 -13.24 -6.90 4.32
N SER A 113 -14.05 -7.24 5.31
CA SER A 113 -15.24 -8.08 5.16
C SER A 113 -16.49 -7.21 5.16
N VAL A 114 -17.38 -7.47 4.22
CA VAL A 114 -18.68 -6.80 4.09
C VAL A 114 -19.76 -7.85 4.22
N ASP A 115 -20.64 -7.71 5.21
CA ASP A 115 -21.74 -8.66 5.44
C ASP A 115 -23.02 -8.31 4.67
N GLU A 116 -24.07 -9.12 4.85
CA GLU A 116 -25.37 -8.95 4.17
C GLU A 116 -26.09 -7.64 4.53
N THR A 117 -25.72 -7.00 5.64
CA THR A 117 -26.23 -5.68 6.05
C THR A 117 -25.33 -4.53 5.59
N LEU A 118 -24.33 -4.83 4.76
CA LEU A 118 -23.28 -3.92 4.29
C LEU A 118 -22.37 -3.40 5.42
N MET A 119 -22.35 -4.08 6.57
CA MET A 119 -21.44 -3.72 7.65
C MET A 119 -20.00 -4.09 7.27
N CYS A 120 -19.11 -3.09 7.32
CA CYS A 120 -17.69 -3.27 7.03
C CYS A 120 -16.91 -3.56 8.33
N SER A 121 -16.17 -4.66 8.34
CA SER A 121 -15.21 -5.04 9.40
C SER A 121 -13.83 -5.34 8.82
N PHE A 122 -12.78 -5.23 9.64
CA PHE A 122 -11.40 -5.35 9.18
C PHE A 122 -10.64 -6.44 9.95
N GLN A 123 -9.96 -7.31 9.23
CA GLN A 123 -8.95 -8.21 9.79
C GLN A 123 -7.55 -7.67 9.47
N ILE A 124 -6.71 -7.52 10.49
CA ILE A 124 -5.37 -6.94 10.37
C ILE A 124 -4.31 -8.02 10.55
N LEU A 125 -3.38 -8.10 9.60
CA LEU A 125 -2.23 -8.97 9.59
C LEU A 125 -0.97 -8.13 9.81
N LYS A 126 -0.38 -8.20 11.00
CA LYS A 126 0.88 -7.51 11.30
C LYS A 126 2.06 -8.16 10.55
N PRO A 127 3.15 -7.41 10.29
CA PRO A 127 4.42 -7.98 9.87
C PRO A 127 4.83 -9.18 10.71
N ALA A 128 5.34 -10.23 10.06
CA ALA A 128 5.92 -11.35 10.79
C ALA A 128 7.24 -10.91 11.44
N ASP A 129 7.49 -11.35 12.68
CA ASP A 129 8.77 -11.14 13.35
C ASP A 129 9.91 -11.70 12.49
N LYS A 130 10.96 -10.89 12.30
CA LYS A 130 12.19 -11.36 11.64
C LYS A 130 12.75 -12.50 12.50
N LYS A 131 12.69 -13.74 11.98
CA LYS A 131 13.35 -14.88 12.65
C LYS A 131 14.79 -14.47 12.96
N PRO A 132 15.27 -14.64 14.21
CA PRO A 132 16.65 -14.32 14.53
C PRO A 132 17.54 -15.09 13.57
N LYS A 133 18.43 -14.38 12.86
CA LYS A 133 19.47 -15.03 12.07
C LYS A 133 20.25 -15.92 13.04
N LEU A 134 20.15 -17.23 12.87
CA LEU A 134 21.06 -18.18 13.50
C LEU A 134 22.46 -17.80 13.01
N ASN A 135 23.19 -17.02 13.81
CA ASN A 135 24.63 -16.89 13.68
C ASN A 135 25.19 -18.28 13.96
N PHE A 136 25.36 -19.08 12.91
CA PHE A 136 26.31 -20.18 12.94
C PHE A 136 27.65 -19.51 13.21
N GLY A 137 28.07 -19.55 14.48
CA GLY A 137 29.35 -19.05 14.92
C GLY A 137 30.42 -19.61 13.99
N SER A 138 31.13 -18.70 13.33
CA SER A 138 32.40 -18.99 12.68
C SER A 138 33.26 -19.72 13.71
N THR A 139 33.33 -21.04 13.57
CA THR A 139 34.24 -21.84 14.37
C THR A 139 35.60 -21.62 13.73
N THR A 140 36.31 -20.59 14.16
CA THR A 140 37.72 -20.42 13.85
C THR A 140 38.45 -21.60 14.44
N THR A 141 38.80 -22.55 13.57
CA THR A 141 39.73 -23.64 13.88
C THR A 141 41.08 -23.02 14.19
N ALA A 142 41.42 -22.95 15.48
CA ALA A 142 42.74 -22.57 15.95
C ALA A 142 43.77 -23.60 15.42
N LYS A 143 44.66 -23.14 14.54
CA LYS A 143 45.83 -23.89 14.08
C LYS A 143 46.86 -23.95 15.21
N PRO A 144 47.40 -25.13 15.58
CA PRO A 144 48.52 -25.21 16.52
C PRO A 144 49.84 -24.99 15.76
N GLY A 145 50.69 -24.08 16.23
CA GLY A 145 51.94 -23.78 15.55
C GLY A 145 52.98 -23.04 16.40
N ASN A 146 53.93 -23.83 16.91
CA ASN A 146 55.32 -23.54 17.30
C ASN A 146 55.64 -22.52 18.41
N SER A 147 56.21 -23.07 19.50
CA SER A 147 57.09 -22.39 20.45
C SER A 147 58.40 -21.91 19.77
N PRO A 148 59.07 -20.92 20.39
CA PRO A 148 60.50 -21.09 20.63
C PRO A 148 60.93 -20.76 22.06
N ALA A 149 62.03 -21.46 22.40
CA ALA A 149 63.03 -21.33 23.46
C ALA A 149 63.03 -20.07 24.35
N GLY A 150 63.25 -20.30 25.64
CA GLY A 150 63.32 -19.28 26.68
C GLY A 150 64.68 -18.62 26.85
N VAL A 151 64.72 -17.66 27.79
CA VAL A 151 65.92 -17.20 28.50
C VAL A 151 65.52 -16.81 29.93
N LYS A 152 66.18 -17.41 30.93
CA LYS A 152 66.21 -17.03 32.34
C LYS A 152 67.38 -16.08 32.60
N VAL A 153 67.19 -15.02 33.40
CA VAL A 153 68.14 -14.45 34.40
C VAL A 153 67.25 -13.60 35.36
N GLY A 154 67.12 -13.83 36.68
CA GLY A 154 68.10 -13.69 37.78
C GLY A 154 68.28 -12.20 38.12
N ARG A 155 68.12 -11.64 39.33
CA ARG A 155 68.09 -12.11 40.72
C ARG A 155 67.19 -11.16 41.51
#